data_AF-A0A7J6AIX9-F1
#
_entry.id   AF-A0A7J6AIX9-F1
#
_cell.length_a   1.000
_cell.length_b   1.000
_cell.length_c   1.000
_cell.angle_alpha   90.00
_cell.angle_beta   90.00
_cell.angle_gamma   90.00
#
_symmetry.space_group_name_H-M   'P 1'
#
loop_
_entity.id
_entity.type
_entity.pdbx_description
1 polymer ?
#
loop_
_entity_poly.entity_id
_entity_poly.type
_entity_poly.pdbx_seq_one_letter_code
_entity_poly.pdbx_strand_id
1 'polypeptide(L)'
;MNSTNFSCVELLCSLQGLRSQQVNFTWNRATQLLHHYESSSMSSTLTLCKPNWTDGETLACRASYSHNHTLYSKSITLPCNSGSVVRFIVIGTLFGLLIATALFFEVYYQCLTARSRH
;
A
#
# COMPACT_ATOMS: atom_id res chain seq x y z
N MET A 1 -14.80 4.94 24.21
CA MET A 1 -14.63 4.08 23.02
C MET A 1 -14.08 4.94 21.90
N ASN A 2 -12.76 4.86 21.65
CA ASN A 2 -12.08 5.68 20.64
C ASN A 2 -11.78 4.77 19.44
N SER A 3 -12.39 5.05 18.29
CA SER A 3 -12.31 4.23 17.08
C SER A 3 -10.95 4.38 16.41
N THR A 4 -9.95 3.63 16.86
CA THR A 4 -8.73 3.44 16.09
C THR A 4 -9.00 2.41 15.00
N ASN A 5 -9.47 2.90 13.85
CA ASN A 5 -9.34 2.19 12.58
C ASN A 5 -7.85 2.08 12.23
N PHE A 6 -7.12 1.24 12.96
CA PHE A 6 -5.78 0.85 12.57
C PHE A 6 -5.95 0.02 11.30
N SER A 7 -5.53 0.55 10.15
CA SER A 7 -5.40 -0.22 8.92
C SER A 7 -4.33 -1.30 9.15
N CYS A 8 -4.75 -2.41 9.74
CA CYS A 8 -3.93 -3.58 9.96
C CYS A 8 -4.06 -4.49 8.74
N VAL A 9 -2.94 -5.06 8.31
CA VAL A 9 -2.87 -6.07 7.27
C VAL A 9 -2.38 -7.36 7.90
N GLU A 10 -3.02 -8.46 7.52
CA GLU A 10 -2.61 -9.80 7.94
C GLU A 10 -1.97 -10.50 6.74
N LEU A 11 -0.75 -10.96 6.93
CA LEU A 11 0.04 -11.64 5.92
C LEU A 11 0.16 -13.11 6.30
N LEU A 12 -0.26 -13.98 5.39
CA LEU A 12 -0.16 -15.43 5.55
C LEU A 12 0.95 -15.97 4.66
N CYS A 13 1.91 -16.65 5.27
CA CYS A 13 2.92 -17.44 4.57
C CYS A 13 2.69 -18.92 4.89
N SER A 14 2.49 -19.75 3.87
CA SER A 14 2.27 -21.18 4.05
C SER A 14 3.11 -22.00 3.07
N LEU A 15 3.57 -23.15 3.54
CA LEU A 15 4.19 -24.20 2.72
C LEU A 15 3.13 -25.23 2.38
N GLN A 16 2.95 -25.50 1.09
CA GLN A 16 2.00 -26.48 0.57
C GLN A 16 2.73 -27.60 -0.17
N GLY A 17 2.18 -28.81 -0.15
CA GLY A 17 2.75 -29.97 -0.85
C GLY A 17 3.90 -30.66 -0.12
N LEU A 18 4.16 -30.29 1.15
CA LEU A 18 5.16 -30.93 2.02
C LEU A 18 4.48 -31.66 3.18
N ARG A 19 5.18 -32.61 3.80
CA ARG A 19 4.66 -33.31 4.99
C ARG A 19 4.71 -32.39 6.21
N SER A 20 3.67 -32.45 7.04
CA SER A 20 3.61 -31.74 8.32
C SER A 20 4.82 -32.10 9.19
N GLN A 21 5.70 -31.12 9.42
CA GLN A 21 6.90 -31.25 10.24
C GLN A 21 7.33 -29.87 10.76
N GLN A 22 8.37 -29.82 11.59
CA GLN A 22 8.86 -28.58 12.18
C GLN A 22 9.43 -27.65 11.11
N VAL A 23 8.92 -26.42 11.06
CA VAL A 23 9.33 -25.39 10.11
C VAL A 23 9.62 -24.10 10.85
N ASN A 24 10.72 -23.45 10.49
CA ASN A 24 11.11 -22.19 11.09
C ASN A 24 10.76 -21.07 10.10
N PHE A 25 9.74 -20.30 10.45
CA PHE A 25 9.34 -19.13 9.67
C PHE A 25 10.03 -17.88 10.18
N THR A 26 10.52 -17.08 9.25
CA THR A 26 11.26 -15.86 9.54
C THR A 26 10.76 -14.77 8.61
N TRP A 27 10.22 -13.70 9.18
CA TRP A 27 9.73 -12.54 8.46
C TRP A 27 10.76 -11.42 8.49
N ASN A 28 11.13 -10.95 7.31
CA ASN A 28 12.14 -9.92 7.12
C ASN A 28 11.55 -8.73 6.35
N ARG A 29 11.94 -7.52 6.73
CA ARG A 29 11.70 -6.27 6.01
C ARG A 29 13.03 -5.85 5.44
N ALA A 30 13.22 -5.96 4.13
CA ALA A 30 14.51 -5.74 3.48
C ALA A 30 15.67 -6.48 4.20
N THR A 31 16.36 -5.81 5.12
CA THR A 31 17.48 -6.33 5.92
C THR A 31 17.17 -6.52 7.42
N GLN A 32 16.02 -6.07 7.91
CA GLN A 32 15.64 -6.15 9.31
C GLN A 32 14.75 -7.36 9.59
N LEU A 33 15.09 -8.15 10.59
CA LEU A 33 14.25 -9.23 11.11
C LEU A 33 13.07 -8.63 11.88
N LEU A 34 11.83 -8.91 11.48
CA LEU A 34 10.64 -8.46 12.24
C LEU A 34 10.20 -9.52 13.22
N HIS A 35 10.13 -10.76 12.76
CA HIS A 35 9.48 -11.80 13.52
C HIS A 35 10.08 -13.15 13.17
N HIS A 36 10.45 -13.88 14.21
CA HIS A 36 10.85 -15.27 14.10
C HIS A 36 9.78 -16.11 14.78
N TYR A 37 9.23 -17.06 14.04
CA TYR A 37 8.17 -17.93 14.51
C TYR A 37 8.55 -19.37 14.20
N GLU A 38 8.86 -20.13 15.26
CA GLU A 38 9.16 -21.54 15.19
C GLU A 38 7.90 -22.34 15.51
N SER A 39 7.41 -23.15 14.57
CA SER A 39 6.19 -23.94 14.80
C SER A 39 6.17 -25.22 13.98
N SER A 40 5.38 -26.18 14.45
CA SER A 40 5.00 -27.38 13.69
C SER A 40 3.91 -27.09 12.65
N SER A 41 3.29 -25.90 12.70
CA SER A 41 2.36 -25.44 11.67
C SER A 41 3.12 -25.11 10.39
N MET A 42 2.66 -25.64 9.25
CA MET A 42 3.22 -25.30 7.93
C MET A 42 2.83 -23.89 7.45
N SER A 43 2.44 -23.01 8.37
CA SER A 43 2.03 -21.64 8.11
C SER A 43 2.44 -20.72 9.24
N SER A 44 2.72 -19.47 8.88
CA SER A 44 2.97 -18.36 9.80
C SER A 44 2.16 -17.15 9.36
N THR A 45 1.54 -16.49 10.32
CA THR A 45 0.77 -15.26 10.14
C THR A 45 1.52 -14.08 10.75
N LEU A 46 1.64 -12.99 10.01
CA LEU A 46 2.21 -11.74 10.49
C LEU A 46 1.18 -10.62 10.34
N THR A 47 0.79 -10.03 11.46
CA THR A 47 -0.12 -8.89 11.49
C THR A 47 0.67 -7.59 11.65
N LEU A 48 0.49 -6.66 10.72
CA LEU A 48 1.14 -5.35 10.73
C LEU A 48 0.09 -4.24 10.72
N CYS A 49 0.18 -3.32 11.67
CA CYS A 49 -0.71 -2.16 11.78
C CYS A 49 0.04 -0.85 11.50
N LYS A 50 -0.61 0.14 10.89
CA LYS A 50 0.00 1.48 10.76
C LYS A 50 0.28 2.06 12.16
N PRO A 51 1.43 2.72 12.40
CA PRO A 51 2.44 3.17 11.43
C PRO A 51 3.60 2.18 11.19
N ASN A 52 3.50 0.94 11.68
CA ASN A 52 4.62 -0.01 11.64
C ASN A 52 4.95 -0.51 10.23
N TRP A 53 4.13 -0.23 9.22
CA TRP A 53 4.36 -0.58 7.81
C TRP A 53 4.07 0.62 6.90
N THR A 54 4.79 0.69 5.77
CA THR A 54 4.60 1.75 4.76
C THR A 54 4.00 1.23 3.46
N ASP A 55 3.24 2.10 2.78
CA ASP A 55 2.65 1.78 1.49
C ASP A 55 3.78 1.49 0.47
N GLY A 56 3.71 0.33 -0.21
CA GLY A 56 4.75 -0.11 -1.14
C GLY A 56 5.97 -0.79 -0.51
N GLU A 57 5.99 -1.03 0.81
CA GLU A 57 7.09 -1.81 1.41
C GLU A 57 7.04 -3.28 0.96
N THR A 58 8.22 -3.90 0.87
CA THR A 58 8.36 -5.32 0.53
C THR A 58 8.80 -6.11 1.75
N LEU A 59 8.00 -7.11 2.08
CA LEU A 59 8.23 -8.05 3.19
C LEU A 59 8.60 -9.40 2.60
N ALA A 60 9.58 -10.07 3.19
CA ALA A 60 10.02 -11.40 2.79
C ALA A 60 9.69 -12.41 3.89
N CYS A 61 8.95 -13.45 3.53
CA CYS A 61 8.80 -14.64 4.36
C CYS A 61 9.86 -15.66 3.96
N ARG A 62 10.61 -16.17 4.93
CA ARG A 62 11.53 -17.29 4.79
C ARG A 62 10.99 -18.45 5.61
N ALA A 63 11.03 -19.65 5.06
CA ALA A 63 10.62 -20.88 5.72
C ALA A 63 11.76 -21.90 5.61
N SER A 64 12.35 -22.26 6.74
CA SER A 64 13.37 -23.30 6.81
C SER A 64 12.72 -24.62 7.19
N TYR A 65 12.74 -25.58 6.27
CA TYR A 65 12.15 -26.90 6.49
C TYR A 65 13.19 -27.82 7.12
N SER A 66 12.94 -28.26 8.36
CA SER A 66 13.92 -28.99 9.20
C SER A 66 14.40 -30.31 8.58
N HIS A 67 13.54 -31.04 7.88
CA HIS A 67 13.85 -32.39 7.38
C HIS A 67 14.95 -32.43 6.30
N ASN A 68 14.96 -31.46 5.38
CA ASN A 68 15.93 -31.41 4.28
C ASN A 68 16.84 -30.18 4.34
N HIS A 69 16.73 -29.37 5.40
CA HIS A 69 17.38 -28.06 5.51
C HIS A 69 17.15 -27.14 4.29
N THR A 70 16.04 -27.33 3.58
CA THR A 70 15.68 -26.53 2.42
C THR A 70 15.09 -25.21 2.87
N LEU A 71 15.68 -24.11 2.42
CA LEU A 71 15.21 -22.76 2.69
C LEU A 71 14.32 -22.28 1.54
N TYR A 72 13.05 -22.01 1.84
CA TYR A 72 12.13 -21.34 0.91
C TYR A 72 12.05 -19.86 1.27
N SER A 73 12.01 -18.99 0.27
CA SER A 73 11.87 -17.54 0.47
C SER A 73 10.92 -16.96 -0.56
N LYS A 74 9.98 -16.13 -0.10
CA LYS A 74 9.06 -15.41 -0.98
C LYS A 74 8.82 -14.00 -0.46
N SER A 75 8.83 -13.03 -1.36
CA SER A 75 8.53 -11.64 -1.07
C SER A 75 7.09 -11.28 -1.43
N ILE A 76 6.53 -10.36 -0.66
CA ILE A 76 5.19 -9.79 -0.83
C ILE A 76 5.34 -8.27 -0.72
N THR A 77 4.84 -7.55 -1.71
CA THR A 77 4.82 -6.09 -1.70
C THR A 77 3.46 -5.62 -1.26
N LEU A 78 3.41 -4.75 -0.24
CA LEU A 78 2.16 -4.20 0.26
C LEU A 78 1.56 -3.20 -0.75
N PRO A 79 0.24 -3.25 -0.99
CA PRO A 79 -0.40 -2.41 -1.99
C PRO A 79 -0.29 -0.93 -1.61
N CYS A 80 0.02 -0.08 -2.58
CA CYS A 80 0.02 1.37 -2.37
C CYS A 80 -1.41 1.90 -2.38
N ASN A 81 -1.86 2.56 -1.30
CA ASN A 81 -3.16 3.24 -1.28
C ASN A 81 -3.15 4.59 -2.03
N SER A 82 -2.32 4.73 -3.07
CA SER A 82 -2.11 5.96 -3.85
C SER A 82 -3.35 6.41 -4.63
N GLY A 83 -4.36 5.54 -4.78
CA GLY A 83 -5.57 5.82 -5.54
C GLY A 83 -6.40 6.99 -4.99
N SER A 84 -6.30 7.29 -3.70
CA SER A 84 -7.07 8.39 -3.09
C SER A 84 -6.51 9.76 -3.46
N VAL A 85 -5.19 9.96 -3.29
CA VAL A 85 -4.55 11.28 -3.50
C VAL A 85 -4.57 11.70 -4.97
N VAL A 86 -4.31 10.75 -5.89
CA VAL A 86 -4.32 11.04 -7.33
C VAL A 86 -5.71 11.47 -7.80
N ARG A 87 -6.78 10.85 -7.28
CA ARG A 87 -8.17 11.23 -7.61
C ARG A 87 -8.49 12.65 -7.17
N PHE A 88 -8.08 13.07 -5.98
CA PHE A 88 -8.30 14.44 -5.52
C PHE A 88 -7.52 15.47 -6.36
N ILE A 89 -6.30 15.15 -6.77
CA ILE A 89 -5.51 16.03 -7.64
C ILE A 89 -6.20 16.20 -9.01
N VAL A 90 -6.65 15.10 -9.63
CA VAL A 90 -7.32 15.14 -10.94
C VAL A 90 -8.64 15.91 -10.89
N ILE A 91 -9.44 15.72 -9.83
CA ILE A 91 -10.69 16.46 -9.67
C ILE A 91 -10.38 17.96 -9.46
N GLY A 92 -9.40 18.29 -8.61
CA GLY A 92 -9.00 19.66 -8.33
C GLY A 92 -8.53 20.42 -9.59
N THR A 93 -7.75 19.79 -10.46
CA THR A 93 -7.28 20.43 -11.70
C THR A 93 -8.41 20.67 -12.70
N LEU A 94 -9.37 19.76 -12.83
CA LEU A 94 -10.54 19.92 -13.69
C LEU A 94 -11.42 21.10 -13.24
N PHE A 95 -11.74 21.18 -11.94
CA PHE A 95 -12.51 22.30 -11.39
C PHE A 95 -11.77 23.63 -11.52
N GLY A 96 -10.45 23.65 -11.26
CA GLY A 96 -9.64 24.86 -11.42
C GLY A 96 -9.64 25.38 -12.85
N LEU A 97 -9.57 24.50 -13.86
CA LEU A 97 -9.59 24.87 -15.27
C LEU A 97 -10.95 25.43 -15.71
N LEU A 98 -12.05 24.86 -15.23
CA LEU A 98 -13.40 25.38 -15.48
C LEU A 98 -13.60 26.79 -14.92
N ILE A 99 -13.11 27.05 -13.70
CA ILE A 99 -13.21 28.38 -13.08
C ILE A 99 -12.34 29.39 -13.84
N ALA A 100 -11.11 29.01 -14.18
CA ALA A 100 -10.19 29.89 -14.92
C ALA A 100 -10.73 30.28 -16.29
N THR A 101 -11.33 29.32 -17.03
CA THR A 101 -11.94 29.60 -18.33
C THR A 101 -13.16 30.51 -18.21
N ALA A 102 -14.05 30.28 -17.23
CA ALA A 102 -15.20 31.15 -16.99
C ALA A 102 -14.79 32.61 -16.69
N LEU A 103 -13.78 32.81 -15.84
CA LEU A 103 -13.25 34.14 -15.53
C LEU A 103 -12.62 34.80 -16.75
N PHE A 104 -11.87 34.04 -17.56
CA PHE A 104 -11.28 34.57 -18.79
C PHE A 104 -12.34 35.01 -19.80
N PHE A 105 -13.40 34.23 -19.97
CA PHE A 105 -14.52 34.61 -20.84
C PHE A 105 -15.22 35.87 -20.33
N GLU A 106 -15.53 35.98 -19.04
CA GLU A 106 -16.12 37.20 -18.46
C GLU A 106 -15.27 38.44 -18.75
N VAL A 107 -13.97 38.40 -18.44
CA VAL A 107 -13.05 39.51 -18.70
C VAL A 107 -12.99 39.85 -20.20
N TYR A 108 -12.95 38.83 -21.05
CA TYR A 108 -12.93 39.01 -22.50
C TYR A 108 -14.21 39.68 -23.02
N TYR A 109 -15.38 39.26 -22.53
CA TYR A 109 -16.66 39.87 -22.89
C TYR A 109 -16.79 41.31 -22.42
N GLN A 110 -16.30 41.62 -21.20
CA GLN A 110 -16.23 43.00 -20.70
C GLN A 110 -15.33 43.88 -21.59
N CYS A 111 -14.17 43.37 -22.02
CA CYS A 111 -13.29 44.09 -22.95
C CYS A 111 -13.94 44.30 -24.34
N LEU A 112 -14.61 43.29 -24.89
CA LEU A 112 -15.30 43.41 -26.19
C LEU A 112 -16.43 44.43 -26.13
N THR A 113 -17.26 44.38 -25.09
CA THR A 113 -18.37 45.33 -24.91
C THR A 113 -17.87 46.76 -24.71
N ALA A 114 -16.77 46.96 -23.95
CA ALA A 114 -16.13 48.27 -23.81
C ALA A 114 -15.64 48.81 -25.17
N ARG A 115 -15.00 47.97 -25.99
CA ARG A 115 -14.53 48.35 -27.33
C ARG A 115 -15.67 48.66 -28.31
N SER A 116 -16.80 47.96 -28.20
CA SER A 116 -17.95 48.16 -29.10
C SER A 116 -18.71 49.48 -28.88
N ARG A 117 -18.53 50.12 -27.72
CA ARG A 117 -19.19 51.40 -27.36
C ARG A 117 -18.37 52.63 -27.75
N HIS A 118 -17.18 52.43 -28.33
CA HIS A 118 -16.23 53.47 -28.67
C HIS A 118 -16.07 53.57 -30.20
#